data_AF-A0A9D2QGD2-F1
#
_entry.id   AF-A0A9D2QGD2-F1
#
_cell.length_a   1.000
_cell.length_b   1.000
_cell.length_c   1.000
_cell.angle_alpha   90.00
_cell.angle_beta   90.00
_cell.angle_gamma   90.00
#
_symmetry.space_group_name_H-M   'P 1'
#
loop_
_entity.id
_entity.type
_entity.pdbx_description
1 polymer ?
#
loop_
_entity_poly.entity_id
_entity_poly.type
_entity_poly.pdbx_seq_one_letter_code
_entity_poly.pdbx_strand_id
1 'polypeptide(L)' 'MTDTGESTDSLSEREHEMLSFESLWWRDEGAKAEEIRRRFQVTPVRYYQQLNALIARPEALDVDPVLVKTLLRRRDT' A
#
# COMPACT_ATOMS: atom_id res chain seq x y z
N MET A 1 -7.55 -23.33 3.27
CA MET A 1 -6.84 -22.80 2.09
C MET A 1 -5.62 -22.10 2.64
N THR A 2 -4.46 -22.53 2.20
CA THR A 2 -3.19 -22.65 2.94
C THR A 2 -2.60 -21.33 3.45
N ASP A 3 -1.98 -21.47 4.62
CA ASP A 3 -0.96 -20.62 5.23
C ASP A 3 -0.05 -19.90 4.20
N THR A 4 0.18 -18.61 4.39
CA THR A 4 1.36 -17.93 3.83
C THR A 4 1.80 -16.85 4.81
N GLY A 5 2.29 -17.31 5.96
CA GLY A 5 3.38 -16.59 6.62
C GLY A 5 4.68 -16.97 5.94
N GLU A 6 4.97 -16.44 4.74
CA GLU A 6 6.24 -16.70 4.04
C GLU A 6 6.95 -15.37 3.77
N SER A 7 8.13 -15.25 4.37
CA SER A 7 9.19 -14.24 4.17
C SER A 7 8.85 -12.79 4.51
N THR A 8 9.20 -12.36 5.72
CA THR A 8 9.31 -10.92 6.06
C THR A 8 10.29 -10.15 5.17
N ASP A 9 11.18 -10.84 4.44
CA ASP A 9 12.22 -10.25 3.59
C ASP A 9 11.74 -9.87 2.17
N SER A 10 10.52 -10.21 1.77
CA SER A 10 9.98 -9.82 0.45
C SER A 10 8.54 -9.35 0.52
N LEU A 11 8.14 -8.50 -0.43
CA LEU A 11 6.77 -8.04 -0.53
C LEU A 11 5.91 -9.07 -1.25
N SER A 12 4.70 -9.27 -0.74
CA SER A 12 3.67 -10.05 -1.43
C SER A 12 3.20 -9.35 -2.72
N GLU A 13 2.62 -10.10 -3.65
CA GLU A 13 2.00 -9.53 -4.87
C GLU A 13 0.98 -8.44 -4.53
N ARG A 14 0.25 -8.61 -3.43
CA ARG A 14 -0.75 -7.66 -2.97
C ARG A 14 -0.13 -6.37 -2.44
N GLU A 15 1.02 -6.45 -1.77
CA GLU A 15 1.76 -5.28 -1.32
C GLU A 15 2.37 -4.51 -2.49
N HIS A 16 2.90 -5.22 -3.49
CA HIS A 16 3.30 -4.62 -4.77
C HIS A 16 2.13 -3.91 -5.48
N GLU A 17 0.96 -4.54 -5.45
CA GLU A 17 -0.26 -3.95 -6.01
C GLU A 17 -0.68 -2.67 -5.26
N MET A 18 -0.58 -2.65 -3.94
CA MET A 18 -0.84 -1.46 -3.12
C MET A 18 0.12 -0.32 -3.49
N LEU A 19 1.42 -0.58 -3.61
CA LEU A 19 2.40 0.45 -4.03
C LEU A 19 2.11 0.96 -5.45
N SER A 20 1.82 0.04 -6.38
CA SER A 20 1.46 0.40 -7.75
C SER A 20 0.16 1.21 -7.83
N PHE A 21 -0.79 0.96 -6.93
CA PHE A 21 -2.04 1.72 -6.83
C PHE A 21 -1.82 3.13 -6.29
N GLU A 22 -0.93 3.30 -5.31
CA GLU A 22 -0.59 4.60 -4.73
C GLU A 22 0.20 5.52 -5.67
N SER A 23 0.88 4.98 -6.68
CA SER A 23 1.56 5.78 -7.69
C SER A 23 0.61 6.38 -8.74
N LEU A 24 -0.64 5.92 -8.79
CA LEU A 24 -1.64 6.42 -9.74
C LEU A 24 -2.14 7.82 -9.38
N TRP A 25 -2.48 8.58 -10.41
CA TRP A 25 -3.15 9.87 -10.24
C TRP A 25 -4.65 9.65 -10.03
N TRP A 26 -5.15 10.05 -8.86
CA TRP A 26 -6.57 9.98 -8.50
C TRP A 26 -7.22 11.34 -8.72
N ARG A 27 -8.39 11.34 -9.37
CA ARG A 27 -9.16 12.57 -9.63
C ARG A 27 -9.69 13.21 -8.34
N ASP A 28 -10.15 12.37 -7.41
CA ASP A 28 -10.60 12.77 -6.06
C ASP A 28 -10.50 11.60 -5.07
N GLU A 29 -10.52 11.93 -3.77
CA GLU A 29 -10.44 10.96 -2.67
C GLU A 29 -11.62 9.98 -2.63
N GLY A 30 -12.80 10.39 -3.12
CA GLY A 30 -13.98 9.54 -3.17
C GLY A 30 -13.82 8.40 -4.17
N ALA A 31 -13.35 8.71 -5.39
CA ALA A 31 -13.04 7.73 -6.42
C ALA A 31 -11.97 6.74 -5.96
N LYS A 32 -10.92 7.24 -5.29
CA LYS A 32 -9.88 6.38 -4.69
C LYS A 32 -10.46 5.45 -3.63
N ALA A 33 -11.28 5.98 -2.71
CA ALA A 33 -11.88 5.20 -1.64
C ALA A 33 -12.82 4.09 -2.15
N GLU A 34 -13.57 4.36 -3.21
CA GLU A 34 -14.43 3.35 -3.85
C GLU A 34 -13.60 2.27 -4.53
N GLU A 35 -12.54 2.63 -5.25
CA GLU A 35 -11.67 1.65 -5.90
C GLU A 35 -10.88 0.81 -4.89
N ILE A 36 -10.48 1.41 -3.75
CA ILE A 36 -9.90 0.65 -2.62
C ILE A 36 -10.87 -0.47 -2.18
N ARG A 37 -12.15 -0.15 -2.01
CA ARG A 37 -13.16 -1.14 -1.61
C ARG A 37 -13.35 -2.22 -2.67
N ARG A 38 -13.35 -1.87 -3.95
CA ARG A 38 -13.55 -2.82 -5.06
C ARG A 38 -12.36 -3.75 -5.25
N ARG A 39 -11.16 -3.18 -5.39
CA ARG A 39 -9.93 -3.91 -5.71
C ARG A 39 -9.35 -4.64 -4.52
N PHE A 40 -9.30 -3.97 -3.37
CA PHE A 40 -8.70 -4.52 -2.16
C PHE A 40 -9.73 -5.10 -1.19
N GLN A 41 -11.04 -4.99 -1.43
CA GLN A 41 -12.05 -5.62 -0.58
C GLN A 41 -11.90 -5.28 0.92
N VAL A 42 -11.36 -4.08 1.21
CA VAL A 42 -11.16 -3.55 2.56
C VAL A 42 -11.71 -2.14 2.63
N THR A 43 -12.00 -1.68 3.84
CA THR A 43 -12.34 -0.27 4.05
C THR A 43 -11.13 0.62 3.81
N PRO A 44 -11.31 1.88 3.39
CA PRO A 44 -10.19 2.82 3.24
C PRO A 44 -9.33 2.95 4.50
N VAL A 45 -9.95 2.94 5.68
CA VAL A 45 -9.24 2.97 6.96
C VAL A 45 -8.29 1.78 7.11
N ARG A 46 -8.78 0.56 6.85
CA ARG A 46 -7.96 -0.66 6.95
C ARG A 46 -6.87 -0.69 5.88
N TYR A 47 -7.16 -0.21 4.68
CA TYR A 47 -6.18 -0.08 3.61
C TYR A 47 -5.01 0.83 4.02
N TYR A 48 -5.29 2.02 4.55
CA TYR A 48 -4.23 2.94 4.97
C TYR A 48 -3.44 2.42 6.17
N GLN A 49 -4.04 1.64 7.08
CA GLN A 49 -3.30 0.94 8.13
C GLN A 49 -2.31 -0.07 7.56
N GLN A 50 -2.74 -0.88 6.58
CA GLN A 50 -1.88 -1.85 5.89
C GLN A 50 -0.77 -1.14 5.10
N LEU A 51 -1.11 -0.06 4.39
CA LEU A 51 -0.14 0.74 3.64
C LEU A 51 0.91 1.34 4.58
N ASN A 52 0.49 1.88 5.73
CA ASN A 52 1.41 2.46 6.72
C ASN A 52 2.38 1.43 7.31
N ALA A 53 1.92 0.20 7.52
CA ALA A 53 2.80 -0.90 7.94
C ALA A 53 3.76 -1.30 6.82
N LEU A 54 3.29 -1.36 5.57
CA LEU A 54 4.08 -1.69 4.39
C LEU A 54 5.21 -0.69 4.15
N ILE A 55 4.90 0.62 4.11
CA ILE A 55 5.91 1.66 3.82
C ILE A 55 6.96 1.85 4.92
N ALA A 56 6.76 1.23 6.10
CA ALA A 56 7.73 1.23 7.18
C ALA A 56 8.81 0.14 7.01
N ARG A 57 8.62 -0.80 6.08
CA ARG A 57 9.53 -1.91 5.83
C ARG A 57 10.62 -1.52 4.82
N PRO A 58 11.86 -2.02 4.96
CA PRO A 58 12.93 -1.71 4.00
C PRO A 58 12.64 -2.27 2.61
N GLU A 59 11.95 -3.40 2.49
CA GLU A 59 11.61 -4.01 1.19
C GLU A 59 10.75 -3.08 0.30
N ALA A 60 9.92 -2.22 0.90
CA ALA A 60 9.15 -1.23 0.15
C ALA A 60 10.04 -0.18 -0.52
N LEU A 61 11.13 0.22 0.15
CA LEU A 61 12.10 1.16 -0.41
C LEU A 61 12.88 0.55 -1.57
N ASP A 62 13.08 -0.76 -1.60
CA ASP A 62 13.76 -1.44 -2.72
C ASP A 62 12.91 -1.45 -3.99
N VAL A 63 11.58 -1.36 -3.86
CA VAL A 63 10.64 -1.35 -4.99
C VAL A 63 10.51 0.04 -5.60
N ASP A 64 10.15 1.04 -4.80
CA ASP A 64 10.02 2.42 -5.25
C ASP A 64 10.39 3.39 -4.12
N PRO A 65 11.69 3.74 -4.00
CA PRO A 65 12.15 4.58 -2.90
C PRO A 65 11.53 5.99 -2.93
N VAL A 66 11.12 6.51 -4.09
CA VAL A 66 10.59 7.86 -4.23
C VAL A 66 9.13 7.90 -3.76
N LEU A 67 8.34 6.94 -4.22
CA LEU A 67 6.95 6.80 -3.78
C LEU A 67 6.90 6.58 -2.26
N VAL A 68 7.67 5.63 -1.75
CA VAL A 68 7.65 5.26 -0.32
C VAL A 68 8.04 6.44 0.57
N LYS A 69 9.10 7.18 0.23
CA LYS A 69 9.47 8.41 0.98
C LYS A 69 8.39 9.48 0.93
N THR A 70 7.70 9.61 -0.21
CA THR A 70 6.58 10.55 -0.35
C THR A 70 5.40 10.15 0.54
N LEU A 71 5.05 8.86 0.56
CA LEU A 71 3.99 8.32 1.42
C LEU A 71 4.34 8.46 2.91
N LEU A 72 5.58 8.16 3.30
CA LEU A 72 6.05 8.33 4.67
C LEU A 72 5.91 9.79 5.13
N ARG A 73 6.30 10.75 4.28
CA ARG A 73 6.15 12.18 4.61
C ARG A 73 4.69 12.59 4.79
N ARG A 74 3.77 12.05 3.99
CA ARG A 74 2.32 12.31 4.12
C ARG A 74 1.74 11.75 5.41
N ARG A 75 2.25 10.62 5.90
CA ARG A 75 1.83 10.00 7.18
C ARG A 75 2.18 10.87 8.39
N ASP A 76 3.33 11.53 8.36
CA ASP A 76 3.89 12.27 9.49
C ASP A 76 3.38 13.73 9.57
N THR A 77 2.54 14.17 8.63
CA THR A 77 1.95 15.52 8.57
C THR A 77 0.51 15.48 9.03
#